data_AF-A0A1Z5TLM4-F1
#
_entry.id   AF-A0A1Z5TLM4-F1
#
_cell.length_a   1.000
_cell.length_b   1.000
_cell.length_c   1.000
_cell.angle_alpha   90.00
_cell.angle_beta   90.00
_cell.angle_gamma   90.00
#
_symmetry.space_group_name_H-M   'P 1'
#
loop_
_entity.id
_entity.type
_entity.pdbx_description
1 polymer ?
#
loop_
_entity_poly.entity_id
_entity_poly.type
_entity_poly.pdbx_seq_one_letter_code
_entity_poly.pdbx_strand_id
1 'polypeptide(L)'
;MATYQPPTDRTPSTTTTENNDATVDTAPITTNTLERRNSLEKGLAHRPEKEELVERNILAGGPAAPALQEKQRELEKHMRADSLEKQLSNRPKPEDLVKEGILNGLSSKEGGRG
;
A
#
# COMPACT_ATOMS: atom_id res chain seq x y z
N MET A 1 20.94 10.04 56.20
CA MET A 1 21.46 8.95 55.34
C MET A 1 20.27 8.10 54.94
N ALA A 2 19.79 8.20 53.70
CA ALA A 2 18.65 7.41 53.22
C ALA A 2 19.18 6.22 52.41
N THR A 3 18.80 5.01 52.80
CA THR A 3 19.13 3.75 52.11
C THR A 3 18.38 3.63 50.80
N TYR A 4 19.10 3.28 49.73
CA TYR A 4 18.55 3.07 48.39
C TYR A 4 18.10 1.62 48.25
N GLN A 5 16.80 1.37 48.04
CA GLN A 5 16.28 0.08 47.59
C GLN A 5 16.03 0.14 46.07
N PRO A 6 16.50 -0.84 45.28
CA PRO A 6 16.26 -0.85 43.84
C PRO A 6 14.78 -1.19 43.51
N PRO A 7 14.25 -0.70 42.37
CA PRO A 7 12.92 -1.08 41.92
C PRO A 7 12.91 -2.56 41.50
N THR A 8 12.00 -3.34 42.07
CA THR A 8 11.75 -4.72 41.63
C THR A 8 10.98 -4.69 40.31
N ASP A 9 11.53 -5.32 39.28
CA ASP A 9 10.84 -5.55 38.01
C ASP A 9 9.53 -6.30 38.25
N ARG A 10 8.42 -5.60 38.00
CA ARG A 10 7.08 -6.15 38.12
C ARG A 10 6.78 -6.87 36.82
N THR A 11 6.98 -8.18 36.80
CA THR A 11 6.47 -9.05 35.73
C THR A 11 4.97 -8.79 35.52
N PRO A 12 4.45 -8.75 34.28
CA PRO A 12 3.02 -8.58 34.06
C PRO A 12 2.23 -9.82 34.52
N SER A 13 1.54 -9.72 35.65
CA SER A 13 0.49 -10.66 36.06
C SER A 13 -0.76 -10.47 35.18
N THR A 14 -1.04 -11.47 34.36
CA THR A 14 -2.31 -12.23 34.27
C THR A 14 -3.66 -11.53 34.55
N THR A 15 -4.46 -11.48 33.47
CA THR A 15 -5.88 -11.93 33.36
C THR A 15 -7.01 -10.93 33.66
N THR A 16 -7.78 -10.58 32.62
CA THR A 16 -9.25 -10.53 32.63
C THR A 16 -9.76 -10.54 31.17
N THR A 17 -10.15 -11.71 30.67
CA THR A 17 -11.29 -11.89 29.74
C THR A 17 -11.82 -13.28 30.04
N GLU A 18 -13.00 -13.32 30.65
CA GLU A 18 -13.75 -14.53 30.96
C GLU A 18 -14.24 -15.19 29.66
N ASN A 19 -14.14 -16.52 29.63
CA ASN A 19 -15.01 -17.52 28.98
C ASN A 19 -14.26 -18.58 28.14
N ASN A 20 -14.15 -19.77 28.74
CA ASN A 20 -14.10 -21.12 28.18
C ASN A 20 -12.79 -21.66 27.55
N ASP A 21 -12.24 -22.65 28.28
CA ASP A 21 -11.42 -23.79 27.83
C ASP A 21 -10.12 -23.50 27.05
N ALA A 22 -9.09 -23.05 27.77
CA ALA A 22 -7.73 -22.91 27.24
C ALA A 22 -6.97 -24.25 27.28
N THR A 23 -7.33 -25.17 26.39
CA THR A 23 -6.39 -26.20 25.93
C THR A 23 -5.35 -25.51 25.03
N VAL A 24 -4.27 -25.00 25.63
CA VAL A 24 -3.15 -24.46 24.87
C VAL A 24 -2.54 -25.62 24.08
N ASP A 25 -2.77 -25.65 22.78
CA ASP A 25 -2.25 -26.68 21.88
C ASP A 25 -0.72 -26.55 21.79
N THR A 26 -0.02 -27.39 22.53
CA THR A 26 1.44 -27.56 22.47
C THR A 26 1.87 -28.58 21.42
N ALA A 27 0.94 -29.06 20.56
CA ALA A 27 1.33 -29.93 19.47
C ALA A 27 2.35 -29.22 18.58
N PRO A 28 3.40 -29.93 18.12
CA PRO A 28 4.33 -29.33 17.19
C PRO A 28 3.57 -28.96 15.92
N ILE A 29 3.74 -27.72 15.43
CA ILE A 29 3.14 -27.17 14.20
C ILE A 29 3.59 -27.97 12.94
N THR A 30 4.26 -29.11 13.09
CA THR A 30 5.03 -29.83 12.08
C THR A 30 4.46 -31.22 11.83
N THR A 31 3.18 -31.33 11.49
CA THR A 31 2.60 -32.63 11.11
C THR A 31 2.94 -33.01 9.67
N ASN A 32 3.21 -32.04 8.77
CA ASN A 32 3.61 -32.33 7.38
C ASN A 32 4.76 -31.44 6.88
N THR A 33 5.95 -31.69 7.41
CA THR A 33 7.16 -30.93 7.07
C THR A 33 7.59 -31.14 5.60
N LEU A 34 7.26 -32.28 4.98
CA LEU A 34 7.63 -32.58 3.60
C LEU A 34 6.76 -31.83 2.60
N GLU A 35 5.44 -31.84 2.75
CA GLU A 35 4.53 -31.08 1.88
C GLU A 35 4.78 -29.57 1.96
N ARG A 36 5.05 -29.06 3.17
CA ARG A 36 5.44 -27.66 3.35
C ARG A 36 6.70 -27.30 2.57
N ARG A 37 7.74 -28.14 2.64
CA ARG A 37 8.99 -27.95 1.88
C ARG A 37 8.71 -27.95 0.38
N ASN A 38 7.95 -28.94 -0.11
CA ASN A 38 7.61 -29.05 -1.53
C ASN A 38 6.78 -27.85 -2.03
N SER A 39 5.84 -27.35 -1.21
CA SER A 39 5.04 -26.16 -1.55
C SER A 39 5.89 -24.89 -1.60
N LEU A 40 6.78 -24.70 -0.62
CA LEU A 40 7.70 -23.57 -0.59
C LEU A 40 8.65 -23.58 -1.79
N GLU A 41 9.25 -24.73 -2.11
CA GLU A 41 10.15 -24.90 -3.24
C GLU A 41 9.46 -24.52 -4.56
N LYS A 42 8.23 -25.00 -4.79
CA LYS A 42 7.41 -24.62 -5.95
C LYS A 42 7.14 -23.12 -6.00
N GLY A 43 6.84 -22.49 -4.87
CA GLY A 43 6.59 -21.05 -4.78
C GLY A 43 7.83 -20.20 -5.06
N LEU A 44 9.00 -20.64 -4.58
CA LEU A 44 10.28 -19.98 -4.84
C LEU A 44 10.71 -20.13 -6.31
N ALA A 45 10.44 -21.28 -6.93
CA ALA A 45 10.75 -21.52 -8.34
C ALA A 45 9.95 -20.62 -9.31
N HIS A 46 8.74 -20.21 -8.91
CA HIS A 46 7.86 -19.33 -9.72
C HIS A 46 7.80 -17.90 -9.16
N ARG A 47 8.79 -17.50 -8.35
CA ARG A 47 8.81 -16.17 -7.75
C ARG A 47 9.03 -15.11 -8.85
N PRO A 48 8.12 -14.13 -9.02
CA PRO A 48 8.31 -13.04 -9.96
C PRO A 48 9.51 -12.16 -9.59
N GLU A 49 10.15 -11.57 -10.61
CA GLU A 49 11.22 -10.60 -10.42
C GLU A 49 10.70 -9.31 -9.78
N LYS A 50 11.61 -8.57 -9.14
CA LYS A 50 11.25 -7.33 -8.43
C LYS A 50 10.61 -6.31 -9.38
N GLU A 51 11.16 -6.18 -10.58
CA GLU A 51 10.74 -5.24 -11.61
C GLU A 51 9.30 -5.53 -12.05
N GLU A 52 8.94 -6.80 -12.27
CA GLU A 52 7.57 -7.20 -12.61
C GLU A 52 6.56 -6.80 -11.52
N LEU A 53 6.95 -6.93 -10.24
CA LEU A 53 6.10 -6.51 -9.13
C LEU A 53 5.91 -5.00 -9.07
N VAL A 54 6.91 -4.22 -9.47
CA VAL A 54 6.83 -2.76 -9.57
C VAL A 54 5.93 -2.35 -10.74
N GLU A 55 6.09 -2.96 -11.91
CA GLU A 55 5.25 -2.71 -13.09
C GLU A 55 3.77 -3.04 -12.83
N ARG A 56 3.51 -4.13 -12.10
CA ARG A 56 2.16 -4.50 -11.67
C ARG A 56 1.61 -3.65 -10.52
N ASN A 57 2.33 -2.61 -10.09
CA ASN A 57 1.95 -1.75 -8.95
C ASN A 57 1.73 -2.51 -7.63
N ILE A 58 2.39 -3.66 -7.45
CA ILE A 58 2.35 -4.46 -6.22
C ILE A 58 3.43 -3.96 -5.24
N LEU A 59 4.64 -3.71 -5.76
CA LEU A 59 5.77 -3.19 -4.98
C LEU A 59 6.02 -1.72 -5.33
N ALA A 60 6.33 -0.90 -4.32
CA ALA A 60 6.79 0.47 -4.56
C ALA A 60 8.19 0.44 -5.20
N GLY A 61 8.34 0.99 -6.41
CA GLY A 61 9.61 1.05 -7.14
C GLY A 61 10.60 2.14 -6.68
N GLY A 62 10.22 2.94 -5.67
CA GLY A 62 11.01 4.09 -5.22
C GLY A 62 12.18 3.74 -4.30
N PRO A 63 13.13 4.67 -4.09
CA PRO A 63 14.27 4.49 -3.19
C PRO A 63 13.89 4.60 -1.70
N ALA A 64 12.64 4.91 -1.39
CA ALA A 64 12.17 5.10 -0.01
C ALA A 64 12.22 3.79 0.78
N ALA A 65 12.71 3.88 2.01
CA ALA A 65 12.70 2.76 2.96
C ALA A 65 11.27 2.27 3.22
N PRO A 66 11.04 0.97 3.50
CA PRO A 66 9.70 0.39 3.66
C PRO A 66 8.79 1.15 4.62
N ALA A 67 9.33 1.65 5.73
CA ALA A 67 8.57 2.42 6.73
C ALA A 67 8.10 3.80 6.24
N LEU A 68 8.72 4.37 5.21
CA LEU A 68 8.44 5.71 4.69
C LEU A 68 7.66 5.70 3.36
N GLN A 69 7.51 4.54 2.72
CA GLN A 69 6.84 4.41 1.42
C GLN A 69 5.42 4.97 1.43
N GLU A 70 4.68 4.73 2.52
CA GLU A 70 3.32 5.25 2.66
C GLU A 70 3.29 6.78 2.68
N LYS A 71 4.18 7.41 3.47
CA LYS A 71 4.25 8.87 3.60
C LYS A 71 4.73 9.54 2.32
N GLN A 72 5.68 8.93 1.62
CA GLN A 72 6.09 9.39 0.30
C GLN A 72 4.91 9.37 -0.68
N ARG A 73 4.15 8.27 -0.73
CA ARG A 73 2.99 8.13 -1.63
C ARG A 73 1.88 9.12 -1.29
N GLU A 74 1.63 9.35 0.00
CA GLU A 74 0.67 10.34 0.48
C GLU A 74 1.03 11.75 -0.01
N LEU A 75 2.30 12.15 0.18
CA LEU A 75 2.81 13.44 -0.30
C LEU A 75 2.69 13.57 -1.82
N GLU A 76 3.15 12.58 -2.59
CA GLU A 76 3.07 12.61 -4.06
C GLU A 76 1.63 12.72 -4.56
N LYS A 77 0.68 12.07 -3.87
CA LYS A 77 -0.74 12.17 -4.20
C LYS A 77 -1.25 13.59 -3.99
N HIS A 78 -0.92 14.23 -2.87
CA HIS A 78 -1.29 15.61 -2.60
C HIS A 78 -0.67 16.57 -3.63
N MET A 79 0.63 16.46 -3.89
CA MET A 79 1.29 17.27 -4.91
C MET A 79 0.66 17.13 -6.30
N ARG A 80 0.29 15.90 -6.70
CA ARG A 80 -0.42 15.66 -7.97
C ARG A 80 -1.82 16.26 -7.97
N ALA A 81 -2.55 16.17 -6.87
CA ALA A 81 -3.88 16.77 -6.75
C ALA A 81 -3.81 18.29 -6.87
N ASP A 82 -2.90 18.93 -6.14
CA ASP A 82 -2.72 20.40 -6.16
C ASP A 82 -2.30 20.89 -7.56
N SER A 83 -1.38 20.16 -8.21
CA SER A 83 -0.98 20.47 -9.58
C SER A 83 -2.14 20.33 -10.58
N LEU A 84 -2.97 19.30 -10.42
CA LEU A 84 -4.13 19.08 -11.28
C LEU A 84 -5.18 20.18 -11.07
N GLU A 85 -5.47 20.55 -9.83
CA GLU A 85 -6.40 21.62 -9.50
C GLU A 85 -5.99 22.93 -10.17
N LYS A 86 -4.72 23.32 -10.04
CA LYS A 86 -4.19 24.53 -10.68
C LYS A 86 -4.34 24.50 -12.21
N GLN A 87 -4.09 23.35 -12.85
CA GLN A 87 -4.26 23.21 -14.30
C GLN A 87 -5.73 23.28 -14.71
N LEU A 88 -6.62 22.71 -13.91
CA LEU A 88 -8.05 22.71 -14.18
C LEU A 88 -8.66 24.11 -14.00
N SER A 89 -8.22 24.88 -13.01
CA SER A 89 -8.64 26.27 -12.83
C SER A 89 -8.24 27.17 -14.01
N ASN A 90 -7.12 26.88 -14.66
CA ASN A 90 -6.63 27.61 -15.84
C ASN A 90 -7.04 26.94 -17.16
N ARG A 91 -8.06 26.07 -17.16
CA ARG A 91 -8.49 25.35 -18.35
C ARG A 91 -8.99 26.35 -19.42
N PRO A 92 -8.36 26.42 -20.61
CA PRO A 92 -8.79 27.33 -21.67
C PRO A 92 -10.16 26.93 -22.21
N LYS A 93 -10.93 27.91 -22.68
CA LYS A 93 -12.23 27.64 -23.27
C LYS A 93 -12.06 27.01 -24.65
N PRO A 94 -13.03 26.21 -25.13
CA PRO A 94 -12.94 25.57 -26.43
C PRO A 94 -12.79 26.59 -27.58
N GLU A 95 -13.37 27.79 -27.45
CA GLU A 95 -13.22 28.86 -28.44
C GLU A 95 -11.78 29.35 -28.56
N ASP A 96 -11.08 29.48 -27.42
CA ASP A 96 -9.67 29.84 -27.38
C ASP A 96 -8.81 28.76 -28.06
N LEU A 97 -9.14 27.48 -27.84
CA LEU A 97 -8.45 26.36 -28.48
C LEU A 97 -8.66 26.31 -30.01
N VAL A 98 -9.83 26.71 -30.51
CA VAL A 98 -10.09 26.84 -31.95
C VAL A 98 -9.29 27.98 -32.54
N LYS A 99 -9.21 29.13 -31.84
CA LYS A 99 -8.43 30.29 -32.27
C LYS A 99 -6.93 29.97 -32.36
N GLU A 100 -6.41 29.22 -31.41
CA GLU A 100 -5.01 28.76 -31.39
C GLU A 100 -4.75 27.59 -32.37
N GLY A 101 -5.77 27.12 -33.11
CA GLY A 101 -5.65 26.04 -34.09
C GLY A 101 -5.44 24.65 -33.49
N ILE A 102 -5.64 24.49 -32.17
CA ILE A 102 -5.51 23.23 -31.43
C ILE A 102 -6.77 22.36 -31.62
N LEU A 103 -7.96 22.99 -31.67
CA LEU A 103 -9.24 22.32 -31.85
C LEU A 103 -9.86 22.65 -33.22
N ASN A 104 -10.28 21.62 -33.97
CA ASN A 104 -10.97 21.82 -35.24
C ASN A 104 -12.44 22.16 -34.98
N GLY A 105 -12.91 23.33 -35.43
CA GLY A 105 -14.27 23.85 -35.19
C GLY A 105 -15.43 23.07 -35.83
N LEU A 106 -15.21 21.84 -36.31
CA LEU A 106 -16.19 21.02 -37.04
C LEU A 106 -16.71 19.79 -36.26
N SER A 107 -16.28 19.56 -35.01
CA SER A 107 -16.62 18.34 -34.26
C SER A 107 -17.95 18.36 -33.49
N SER A 108 -18.84 19.35 -33.70
CA SER A 108 -20.13 19.47 -32.98
C SER A 108 -21.36 18.98 -33.76
N LYS A 109 -21.21 18.15 -34.80
CA LYS A 109 -22.35 17.49 -35.45
C LYS A 109 -22.14 15.97 -35.52
N GLU A 110 -23.18 15.26 -35.09
CA GLU A 110 -23.43 13.81 -35.21
C GLU A 110 -22.86 12.91 -34.10
N GLY A 111 -23.67 12.77 -33.04
CA GLY A 111 -23.51 11.74 -32.01
C GLY A 111 -24.80 11.50 -31.24
N GLY A 112 -25.94 11.49 -31.95
CA GLY A 112 -27.25 11.20 -31.37
C GLY A 112 -27.97 10.17 -32.22
N ARG A 113 -27.65 8.87 -32.03
CA ARG A 113 -28.49 7.71 -32.37
C ARG A 113 -28.00 6.50 -31.55
N GLY A 114 -28.89 5.89 -30.78
CA GLY A 114 -28.68 4.63 -30.07
C GLY A 114 -29.10 4.71 -28.62
#